data_AF-A0A7J2Y5C3-F1
#
_entry.id   AF-A0A7J2Y5C3-F1
#
_cell.length_a   1.000
_cell.length_b   1.000
_cell.length_c   1.000
_cell.angle_alpha   90.00
_cell.angle_beta   90.00
_cell.angle_gamma   90.00
#
_symmetry.space_group_name_H-M   'P 1'
#
loop_
_entity.id
_entity.type
_entity.pdbx_description
1 polymer ?
#
loop_
_entity_poly.entity_id
_entity_poly.type
_entity_poly.pdbx_seq_one_letter_code
_entity_poly.pdbx_strand_id
1 'polypeptide(L)' 'MTVIGVGLLTSYAGFAADFYKHEIENSVAEIESIWTPVHVPIFVGMFIAAIGFFWALRRTQPRALPAA' A
#
# COMPACT_ATOMS: atom_id res chain seq x y z
N MET A 1 12.60 3.33 5.13
CA MET A 1 11.59 4.38 4.94
C MET A 1 11.21 4.57 3.47
N THR A 2 12.17 4.60 2.53
CA THR A 2 11.88 4.72 1.08
C THR A 2 10.87 3.71 0.54
N VAL A 3 11.00 2.42 0.86
CA VAL A 3 10.07 1.37 0.40
C VAL A 3 8.65 1.58 0.94
N ILE A 4 8.54 1.97 2.21
CA ILE A 4 7.25 2.29 2.84
C ILE A 4 6.62 3.50 2.16
N GLY A 5 7.41 4.56 1.92
CA GLY A 5 6.94 5.77 1.23
C GLY A 5 6.45 5.48 -0.20
N VAL A 6 7.18 4.68 -0.97
CA VAL A 6 6.76 4.26 -2.32
C VAL A 6 5.43 3.50 -2.25
N GLY A 7 5.30 2.53 -1.36
CA GLY A 7 4.05 1.78 -1.19
C GLY A 7 2.86 2.69 -0.84
N LEU A 8 3.04 3.60 0.12
CA LEU A 8 1.99 4.55 0.50
C LEU A 8 1.61 5.48 -0.66
N LEU A 9 2.57 6.04 -1.39
CA LEU A 9 2.29 6.89 -2.54
C LEU A 9 1.53 6.15 -3.64
N THR A 10 1.90 4.90 -3.92
CA THR A 10 1.17 4.06 -4.88
C THR A 10 -0.26 3.79 -4.43
N SER A 11 -0.49 3.53 -3.15
CA SER A 11 -1.84 3.37 -2.61
C SER A 11 -2.66 4.64 -2.71
N TYR A 12 -2.08 5.78 -2.36
CA TYR A 12 -2.75 7.08 -2.47
C TYR A 12 -3.13 7.42 -3.92
N ALA A 13 -2.26 7.13 -4.89
CA ALA A 13 -2.59 7.29 -6.30
C ALA A 13 -3.76 6.38 -6.73
N GLY A 14 -3.81 5.14 -6.23
CA GLY A 14 -4.93 4.24 -6.44
C GLY A 14 -6.24 4.77 -5.86
N PHE A 15 -6.22 5.26 -4.61
CA PHE A 15 -7.41 5.87 -3.98
C PHE A 15 -7.87 7.13 -4.73
N ALA A 16 -6.96 7.95 -5.23
CA ALA A 16 -7.32 9.12 -6.02
C ALA A 16 -8.02 8.73 -7.34
N ALA A 17 -7.55 7.68 -8.01
CA ALA A 17 -8.20 7.15 -9.22
C ALA A 17 -9.58 6.55 -8.93
N ASP A 18 -9.71 5.80 -7.82
CA ASP A 18 -10.97 5.25 -7.36
C ASP A 18 -11.99 6.35 -7.03
N PHE A 19 -11.58 7.35 -6.25
CA PHE A 19 -12.39 8.54 -5.94
C PHE A 19 -12.84 9.26 -7.20
N TYR A 20 -11.94 9.46 -8.17
CA TYR A 20 -12.30 10.09 -9.43
C TYR A 20 -13.39 9.32 -10.18
N LYS A 21 -13.29 7.99 -10.25
CA LYS A 21 -14.31 7.17 -10.89
C LYS A 21 -15.65 7.19 -10.16
N HIS A 22 -15.63 7.19 -8.82
CA HIS A 22 -16.84 7.23 -8.01
C HIS A 22 -17.55 8.58 -8.08
N GLU A 23 -16.83 9.67 -7.87
CA GLU A 23 -17.42 10.98 -7.61
C GLU A 23 -17.49 11.86 -8.86
N ILE A 24 -16.58 11.68 -9.81
CA ILE A 24 -16.52 12.51 -11.02
C ILE A 24 -17.16 11.78 -12.19
N GLU A 25 -16.68 10.58 -12.53
CA GLU A 25 -17.26 9.80 -13.64
C GLU A 25 -18.62 9.18 -13.29
N ASN A 26 -18.94 9.04 -11.99
CA ASN A 26 -20.15 8.37 -11.50
C ASN A 26 -20.32 6.94 -12.07
N SER A 27 -19.20 6.26 -12.34
CA SER A 27 -19.15 4.93 -12.95
C SER A 27 -19.41 3.81 -11.93
N VAL A 28 -20.31 4.03 -10.97
CA VAL A 28 -20.46 3.22 -9.73
C VAL A 28 -20.61 1.72 -10.00
N ALA A 29 -21.40 1.35 -11.01
CA ALA A 29 -21.63 -0.05 -11.38
C ALA A 29 -20.37 -0.79 -11.89
N GLU A 30 -19.39 -0.06 -12.45
CA GLU A 30 -18.15 -0.65 -12.99
C GLU A 30 -17.06 -0.83 -11.93
N ILE A 31 -17.19 -0.16 -10.79
CA ILE A 31 -16.16 -0.08 -9.73
C ILE A 31 -16.62 -0.57 -8.36
N GLU A 32 -17.90 -0.92 -8.18
CA GLU A 32 -18.45 -1.44 -6.92
C GLU A 32 -17.71 -2.67 -6.36
N SER A 33 -17.14 -3.50 -7.24
CA SER A 33 -16.37 -4.66 -6.79
C SER A 33 -14.96 -4.27 -6.37
N ILE A 34 -14.57 -4.75 -5.19
CA ILE A 34 -13.20 -4.65 -4.66
C ILE A 34 -12.13 -5.24 -5.61
N TRP A 35 -12.53 -6.14 -6.52
CA TRP A 35 -11.64 -6.77 -7.49
C TRP A 35 -11.50 -5.98 -8.79
N THR A 36 -12.12 -4.80 -8.88
CA THR A 36 -12.04 -4.00 -10.10
C THR A 36 -10.61 -3.47 -10.30
N PRO A 37 -10.17 -3.30 -11.56
CA PRO A 37 -8.78 -2.94 -11.87
C PRO A 37 -8.30 -1.65 -11.18
N VAL A 38 -9.20 -0.73 -10.83
CA VAL A 38 -8.85 0.53 -10.14
C VAL A 38 -8.26 0.29 -8.74
N HIS A 39 -8.63 -0.83 -8.09
CA HIS A 39 -8.14 -1.17 -6.75
C HIS A 39 -6.76 -1.82 -6.75
N VAL A 40 -6.27 -2.29 -7.90
CA VAL A 40 -4.95 -2.94 -8.03
C VAL A 40 -3.82 -2.05 -7.47
N PRO A 41 -3.66 -0.78 -7.87
CA PRO A 41 -2.63 0.09 -7.30
C PRO A 41 -2.80 0.29 -5.78
N ILE A 42 -4.02 0.29 -5.25
CA ILE A 42 -4.29 0.40 -3.82
C ILE A 42 -3.64 -0.77 -3.08
N PHE A 43 -4.00 -1.99 -3.46
CA PHE A 43 -3.50 -3.20 -2.80
C PHE A 43 -2.01 -3.43 -3.01
N VAL A 44 -1.49 -3.17 -4.21
CA VAL A 44 -0.06 -3.28 -4.50
C VAL A 44 0.74 -2.31 -3.63
N GLY A 45 0.29 -1.06 -3.51
CA GLY A 45 0.93 -0.08 -2.65
C GLY A 45 0.93 -0.49 -1.17
N MET A 46 -0.21 -0.98 -0.67
CA MET A 46 -0.36 -1.43 0.71
C MET A 46 0.56 -2.62 1.01
N PHE A 47 0.66 -3.55 0.06
CA PHE A 47 1.54 -4.71 0.16
C PHE A 47 3.02 -4.30 0.20
N ILE A 48 3.45 -3.38 -0.68
CA ILE A 48 4.82 -2.84 -0.68
C ILE A 48 5.13 -2.16 0.66
N ALA A 49 4.20 -1.35 1.17
CA ALA A 49 4.36 -0.68 2.45
C ALA A 49 4.49 -1.68 3.60
N ALA A 50 3.66 -2.73 3.62
CA ALA A 50 3.72 -3.80 4.61
C ALA A 50 5.07 -4.54 4.59
N ILE A 51 5.56 -4.92 3.40
CA ILE A 51 6.90 -5.53 3.26
C ILE A 51 7.98 -4.59 3.79
N GLY A 52 7.93 -3.31 3.42
CA GLY A 52 8.89 -2.31 3.86
C GLY A 52 8.91 -2.15 5.39
N PHE A 53 7.74 -2.22 6.02
CA PHE A 53 7.59 -2.17 7.47
C PHE A 53 8.19 -3.41 8.15
N PHE A 54 7.80 -4.62 7.74
CA PHE A 54 8.34 -5.85 8.33
C PHE A 54 9.86 -5.97 8.14
N TRP A 55 10.37 -5.50 7.02
CA TRP A 55 11.82 -5.46 6.77
C TRP A 55 12.54 -4.46 7.68
N ALA A 56 11.95 -3.29 7.95
CA ALA A 56 12.49 -2.34 8.92
C ALA A 56 12.51 -2.95 10.33
N LEU A 57 11.42 -3.60 10.74
CA LEU A 57 11.33 -4.28 12.05
C LEU A 57 12.37 -5.38 12.25
N ARG A 58 12.67 -6.16 11.21
CA ARG A 58 13.76 -7.16 11.27
C ARG A 58 15.13 -6.53 11.54
N ARG A 59 15.36 -5.32 11.05
CA ARG A 59 16.64 -4.60 11.19
C ARG A 59 16.78 -3.89 12.53
N THR A 60 15.69 -3.67 13.25
CA THR A 60 15.71 -3.03 14.58
C THR A 60 15.84 -4.03 15.72
N GLN A 61 15.98 -5.34 15.45
CA GLN A 61 16.17 -6.34 16.49
C GLN A 61 17.55 -6.14 17.16
N PRO A 62 17.62 -6.03 18.50
CA PRO A 62 18.89 -5.94 19.21
C PRO A 62 19.72 -7.19 18.91
N ARG A 63 21.00 -7.00 18.56
CA ARG A 63 21.94 -8.11 18.47
C ARG A 63 22.08 -8.69 19.87
N ALA A 64 21.70 -9.97 20.05
CA ALA A 64 21.97 -10.67 21.31
C ALA A 64 23.48 -10.57 21.57
N LEU A 65 23.86 -9.84 22.63
CA LEU A 65 25.25 -9.76 23.05
C LEU A 65 25.66 -11.17 23.51
N PRO A 66 26.84 -11.67 23.08
CA PRO A 66 27.32 -12.97 23.55
C PRO A 66 27.43 -12.93 25.08
N ALA A 67 26.95 -13.98 25.73
CA ALA A 67 27.15 -14.17 27.16
C ALA A 67 28.66 -14.22 27.45
N ALA A 68 29.11 -13.35 28.35
CA ALA A 68 30.49 -13.26 28.81
C ALA A 68 30.87 -14.45 29.68
#